data_AF-A0A4Y7Q239-F1
#
_entry.id   AF-A0A4Y7Q239-F1
#
_cell.length_a   1.000
_cell.length_b   1.000
_cell.length_c   1.000
_cell.angle_alpha   90.00
_cell.angle_beta   90.00
_cell.angle_gamma   90.00
#
_symmetry.space_group_name_H-M   'P 1'
#
loop_
_entity.id
_entity.type
_entity.pdbx_description
1 polymer ?
#
loop_
_entity_poly.entity_id
_entity_poly.type
_entity_poly.pdbx_seq_one_letter_code
_entity_poly.pdbx_strand_id
1 'polypeptide(L)'
;LRESHRCMKCPNLPLNLRKPVLLVQHMGTHILFSRGISPADNPCGFCFNTGSTCAIYLKKGKGSHGGIQIDLERSRCPNLANLSVKRAANSTSSSPCTNAPLTCPICLPGSPAIWKYNLREHFRQRHENVNADLHQHLFNITKDEKTLMKNIFDLKPRITKKKRKAAARDNLAISEAHSVRQTLRLVLISR
;
A
#
# COMPACT_ATOMS: atom_id res chain seq x y z
N LEU A 1 -14.66 -7.35 14.86
CA LEU A 1 -13.42 -6.54 14.83
C LEU A 1 -13.03 -6.31 13.37
N ARG A 2 -12.85 -5.06 12.91
CA ARG A 2 -12.25 -4.84 11.58
C ARG A 2 -10.77 -5.13 11.70
N GLU A 3 -10.30 -6.21 11.09
CA GLU A 3 -8.86 -6.47 10.96
C GLU A 3 -8.21 -5.22 10.34
N SER A 4 -7.31 -4.61 11.10
CA SER A 4 -6.50 -3.51 10.58
C SER A 4 -5.47 -4.12 9.64
N HIS A 5 -5.73 -4.09 8.34
CA HIS A 5 -4.73 -4.42 7.31
C HIS A 5 -3.48 -3.57 7.55
N ARG A 6 -2.32 -4.20 7.77
CA ARG A 6 -1.03 -3.54 8.05
C ARG A 6 0.03 -4.04 7.09
N CYS A 7 1.01 -3.19 6.81
CA CYS A 7 2.21 -3.61 6.09
C CYS A 7 3.15 -4.36 7.04
N MET A 8 3.67 -5.51 6.61
CA MET A 8 4.64 -6.30 7.39
C MET A 8 5.97 -5.56 7.62
N LYS A 9 6.34 -4.64 6.71
CA LYS A 9 7.55 -3.82 6.82
C LYS A 9 7.31 -2.47 7.49
N CYS A 10 6.05 -2.05 7.61
CA CYS A 10 5.66 -0.80 8.25
C CYS A 10 4.49 -1.05 9.22
N PRO A 11 4.73 -1.68 10.39
CA PRO A 11 3.66 -2.11 11.30
C PRO A 11 2.81 -0.93 11.82
N ASN A 12 3.38 0.27 11.89
CA ASN A 12 2.72 1.49 12.34
C ASN A 12 1.90 2.18 11.24
N LEU A 13 1.99 1.73 9.98
CA LEU A 13 1.24 2.31 8.87
C LEU A 13 -0.02 1.48 8.60
N PRO A 14 -1.23 1.99 8.88
CA PRO A 14 -2.46 1.31 8.48
C PRO A 14 -2.61 1.34 6.95
N LEU A 15 -2.96 0.21 6.37
CA LEU A 15 -3.23 0.10 4.94
C LEU A 15 -4.66 0.56 4.64
N ASN A 16 -4.82 1.36 3.59
CA ASN A 16 -6.12 1.83 3.14
C ASN A 16 -6.54 1.12 1.85
N LEU A 17 -7.30 0.03 1.97
CA LEU A 17 -7.79 -0.75 0.83
C LEU A 17 -8.78 0.04 -0.06
N ARG A 18 -9.36 1.15 0.44
CA ARG A 18 -10.21 2.04 -0.37
C ARG A 18 -9.41 2.91 -1.33
N LYS A 19 -8.09 2.99 -1.17
CA LYS A 19 -7.16 3.71 -2.05
C LYS A 19 -6.15 2.71 -2.64
N PRO A 20 -6.59 1.77 -3.50
CA PRO A 20 -5.77 0.65 -3.95
C PRO A 20 -4.51 1.09 -4.72
N VAL A 21 -4.57 2.21 -5.44
CA VAL A 21 -3.39 2.78 -6.13
C VAL A 21 -2.31 3.19 -5.12
N LEU A 22 -2.69 3.83 -4.01
CA LEU A 22 -1.74 4.21 -2.96
C LEU A 22 -1.22 2.99 -2.18
N LEU A 23 -2.06 1.97 -2.00
CA LEU A 23 -1.65 0.69 -1.42
C LEU A 23 -0.56 0.03 -2.27
N VAL A 24 -0.80 -0.08 -3.58
CA VAL A 24 0.15 -0.68 -4.53
C VAL A 24 1.42 0.14 -4.62
N GLN A 25 1.33 1.47 -4.58
CA GLN A 25 2.51 2.34 -4.50
C GLN A 25 3.33 2.05 -3.24
N HIS A 26 2.69 1.96 -2.08
CA HIS A 26 3.38 1.66 -0.84
C HIS A 26 4.07 0.28 -0.87
N MET A 27 3.43 -0.75 -1.42
CA MET A 27 4.08 -2.06 -1.58
C MET A 27 5.17 -2.01 -2.65
N GLY A 28 4.96 -1.26 -3.73
CA GLY A 28 5.92 -1.07 -4.81
C GLY A 28 7.23 -0.46 -4.33
N THR A 29 7.20 0.49 -3.38
CA THR A 29 8.44 1.01 -2.79
C THR A 29 9.21 -0.08 -2.03
N HIS A 30 8.50 -0.98 -1.35
CA HIS A 30 9.15 -2.13 -0.70
C HIS A 30 9.75 -3.11 -1.71
N ILE A 31 9.05 -3.41 -2.80
CA ILE A 31 9.55 -4.30 -3.88
C ILE A 31 10.83 -3.73 -4.51
N LEU A 32 10.89 -2.42 -4.71
CA LEU A 32 12.04 -1.79 -5.38
C LEU A 32 13.26 -1.58 -4.48
N PHE A 33 13.06 -1.31 -3.18
CA PHE A 33 14.13 -0.77 -2.33
C PHE A 33 14.34 -1.46 -0.99
N SER A 34 13.46 -2.38 -0.56
CA SER A 34 13.68 -3.10 0.70
C SER A 34 14.80 -4.12 0.55
N ARG A 35 15.68 -4.19 1.56
CA ARG A 35 16.72 -5.22 1.62
C ARG A 35 16.10 -6.59 1.89
N GLY A 36 16.72 -7.63 1.33
CA GLY A 36 16.37 -9.03 1.60
C GLY A 36 15.08 -9.50 0.93
N ILE A 37 14.62 -8.82 -0.12
CA ILE A 37 13.50 -9.26 -0.97
C ILE A 37 13.99 -9.22 -2.40
N SER A 38 13.83 -10.33 -3.10
CA SER A 38 14.12 -10.40 -4.52
C SER A 38 12.83 -10.31 -5.32
N PRO A 39 12.77 -9.56 -6.45
CA PRO A 39 11.64 -9.64 -7.37
C PRO A 39 11.40 -11.06 -7.91
N ALA A 40 12.43 -11.91 -7.88
CA ALA A 40 12.36 -13.36 -8.07
C ALA A 40 11.31 -14.06 -7.20
N ASP A 41 11.16 -13.59 -5.96
CA ASP A 41 10.22 -14.16 -4.99
C ASP A 41 8.77 -13.81 -5.33
N ASN A 42 8.55 -13.09 -6.43
CA ASN A 42 7.26 -12.62 -6.94
C ASN A 42 6.38 -11.97 -5.86
N PRO A 43 6.90 -10.99 -5.09
CA PRO A 43 6.13 -10.35 -4.02
C PRO A 43 4.84 -9.71 -4.54
N CYS A 44 3.73 -9.93 -3.84
CA CYS A 44 2.43 -9.39 -4.20
C CYS A 44 2.36 -7.85 -4.03
N GLY A 45 1.90 -7.13 -5.05
CA GLY A 45 1.71 -5.68 -4.99
C GLY A 45 0.61 -5.19 -4.02
N PHE A 46 -0.18 -6.07 -3.40
CA PHE A 46 -1.16 -5.67 -2.38
C PHE A 46 -0.71 -5.93 -0.94
N CYS A 47 -0.02 -7.03 -0.70
CA CYS A 47 0.32 -7.48 0.66
C CYS A 47 1.80 -7.78 0.88
N PHE A 48 2.62 -7.69 -0.18
CA PHE A 48 4.05 -7.96 -0.16
C PHE A 48 4.44 -9.40 0.21
N ASN A 49 3.48 -10.31 0.30
CA ASN A 49 3.73 -11.73 0.51
C ASN A 49 4.36 -12.36 -0.74
N THR A 50 5.34 -13.24 -0.54
CA THR A 50 6.07 -14.01 -1.57
C THR A 50 5.62 -15.47 -1.65
N GLY A 51 4.75 -15.91 -0.73
CA GLY A 51 4.24 -17.29 -0.70
C GLY A 51 3.24 -17.61 -1.82
N SER A 52 3.17 -18.88 -2.20
CA SER A 52 2.29 -19.42 -3.25
C SER A 52 0.79 -19.32 -2.93
N THR A 53 0.43 -19.05 -1.68
CA THR A 53 -0.96 -18.88 -1.24
C THR A 53 -1.56 -17.54 -1.68
N CYS A 54 -0.72 -16.55 -1.98
CA CYS A 54 -1.15 -15.25 -2.48
C CYS A 54 -1.10 -15.22 -4.01
N ALA A 55 -2.26 -15.15 -4.66
CA ALA A 55 -2.35 -15.13 -6.12
C ALA A 55 -3.39 -14.12 -6.59
N ILE A 56 -3.03 -13.34 -7.62
CA ILE A 56 -3.94 -12.40 -8.28
C ILE A 56 -4.28 -12.98 -9.65
N TYR A 57 -5.56 -13.05 -9.97
CA TYR A 57 -6.03 -13.47 -11.29
C TYR A 57 -6.67 -12.29 -12.00
N LEU A 58 -6.54 -12.28 -13.33
CA LEU A 58 -7.12 -11.26 -14.18
C LEU A 58 -8.24 -11.89 -15.02
N LYS A 59 -9.27 -11.11 -15.30
CA LYS A 59 -10.36 -11.46 -16.22
C LYS A 59 -10.65 -10.31 -17.18
N LYS A 60 -11.26 -10.64 -18.31
CA LYS A 60 -11.82 -9.63 -19.20
C LYS A 60 -13.04 -8.99 -18.53
N GLY A 61 -13.13 -7.66 -18.58
CA GLY A 61 -14.30 -6.92 -18.12
C GLY A 61 -15.53 -7.23 -18.97
N LYS A 62 -16.72 -6.88 -18.44
CA LYS A 62 -17.99 -7.07 -19.16
C LYS A 62 -18.08 -6.16 -20.40
N GLY A 63 -18.79 -6.62 -21.43
CA GLY A 63 -19.04 -5.88 -22.67
C GLY A 63 -17.95 -6.04 -23.74
N SER A 64 -18.25 -5.62 -24.98
CA SER A 64 -17.34 -5.70 -26.13
C SER A 64 -16.03 -4.96 -25.93
N HIS A 65 -16.07 -3.82 -25.22
CA HIS A 65 -14.91 -2.97 -24.89
C HIS A 65 -14.40 -3.17 -23.46
N GLY A 66 -14.75 -4.29 -22.81
CA GLY A 66 -14.32 -4.59 -21.46
C GLY A 66 -12.81 -4.76 -21.35
N GLY A 67 -12.14 -3.81 -20.69
CA GLY A 67 -10.71 -3.89 -20.39
C GLY A 67 -10.37 -4.97 -19.36
N ILE A 68 -9.08 -5.23 -19.14
CA ILE A 68 -8.61 -6.19 -18.13
C ILE A 68 -8.91 -5.70 -16.72
N GLN A 69 -9.45 -6.60 -15.89
CA GLN A 69 -9.81 -6.35 -14.49
C GLN A 69 -9.26 -7.45 -13.60
N ILE A 70 -9.09 -7.14 -12.30
CA ILE A 70 -8.79 -8.15 -11.30
C ILE A 70 -10.03 -9.01 -11.07
N ASP A 71 -9.85 -10.32 -11.12
CA ASP A 71 -10.89 -11.27 -10.74
C ASP A 71 -10.95 -11.39 -9.22
N LEU A 72 -11.81 -10.58 -8.59
CA LEU A 72 -11.92 -10.51 -7.13
C LEU A 72 -12.44 -11.82 -6.50
N GLU A 73 -13.12 -12.66 -7.28
CA GLU A 73 -13.67 -13.94 -6.79
C GLU A 73 -12.60 -15.04 -6.79
N ARG A 74 -11.77 -15.07 -7.84
CA ARG A 74 -10.70 -16.07 -7.98
C ARG A 74 -9.41 -15.70 -7.25
N SER A 75 -9.16 -14.40 -7.04
CA SER A 75 -7.94 -13.91 -6.41
C SER A 75 -7.91 -14.19 -4.91
N ARG A 76 -6.72 -14.54 -4.40
CA ARG A 76 -6.48 -14.87 -3.00
C ARG A 76 -5.40 -13.94 -2.48
N CYS A 77 -5.81 -12.85 -1.83
CA CYS A 77 -4.90 -11.93 -1.15
C CYS A 77 -5.59 -11.37 0.10
N PRO A 78 -4.92 -11.35 1.27
CA PRO A 78 -5.52 -10.81 2.49
C PRO A 78 -5.82 -9.30 2.40
N ASN A 79 -5.14 -8.60 1.50
CA ASN A 79 -5.34 -7.17 1.23
C ASN A 79 -5.93 -6.95 -0.17
N LEU A 80 -6.72 -7.91 -0.68
CA LEU A 80 -7.33 -7.80 -2.00
C LEU A 80 -8.20 -6.54 -2.08
N ALA A 81 -7.94 -5.72 -3.10
CA ALA A 81 -8.64 -4.48 -3.30
C ALA A 81 -9.04 -4.34 -4.77
N ASN A 82 -10.14 -3.63 -5.02
CA ASN A 82 -10.65 -3.37 -6.37
C ASN A 82 -9.78 -2.30 -7.08
N LEU A 83 -8.63 -2.72 -7.58
CA LEU A 83 -7.70 -1.89 -8.32
C LEU A 83 -8.08 -1.84 -9.80
N SER A 84 -8.18 -0.64 -10.35
CA SER A 84 -8.21 -0.46 -11.80
C SER A 84 -6.81 -0.70 -12.38
N VAL A 85 -6.64 -1.79 -13.13
CA VAL A 85 -5.37 -2.15 -13.79
C VAL A 85 -4.88 -1.02 -14.69
N LYS A 86 -5.78 -0.42 -15.49
CA LYS A 86 -5.46 0.75 -16.33
C LYS A 86 -4.91 1.92 -15.52
N ARG A 87 -5.50 2.25 -14.37
CA ARG A 87 -5.00 3.35 -13.53
C ARG A 87 -3.67 3.01 -12.89
N ALA A 88 -3.49 1.77 -12.43
CA ALA A 88 -2.24 1.31 -11.82
C ALA A 88 -1.06 1.26 -12.80
N ALA A 89 -1.33 1.10 -14.10
CA ALA A 89 -0.32 1.09 -15.15
C ALA A 89 0.16 2.49 -15.56
N ASN A 90 -0.51 3.56 -15.12
CA ASN A 90 -0.22 4.93 -15.51
C ASN A 90 0.45 5.70 -14.37
N SER A 91 1.64 6.25 -14.65
CA SER A 91 2.34 7.14 -13.72
C SER A 91 1.68 8.52 -13.71
N THR A 92 1.52 9.10 -12.53
CA THR A 92 1.05 10.48 -12.35
C THR A 92 1.94 11.20 -11.34
N SER A 93 1.91 12.54 -11.32
CA SER A 93 2.68 13.34 -10.36
C SER A 93 2.38 12.96 -8.89
N SER A 94 1.11 12.68 -8.59
CA SER A 94 0.67 12.27 -7.24
C SER A 94 0.84 10.78 -6.94
N SER A 95 1.04 9.96 -7.97
CA SER A 95 1.25 8.53 -7.84
C SER A 95 2.16 8.03 -8.96
N PRO A 96 3.49 8.03 -8.74
CA PRO A 96 4.45 7.70 -9.78
C PRO A 96 4.53 6.20 -10.10
N CYS A 97 3.96 5.35 -9.24
CA CYS A 97 4.00 3.90 -9.33
C CYS A 97 3.20 3.37 -10.52
N THR A 98 3.85 2.58 -11.39
CA THR A 98 3.21 1.85 -12.49
C THR A 98 3.09 0.33 -12.23
N ASN A 99 3.29 -0.11 -10.99
CA ASN A 99 3.26 -1.52 -10.61
C ASN A 99 1.84 -2.11 -10.73
N ALA A 100 1.45 -2.58 -11.91
CA ALA A 100 0.17 -3.23 -12.16
C ALA A 100 0.32 -4.76 -12.29
N PRO A 101 -0.71 -5.55 -11.96
CA PRO A 101 -0.73 -6.97 -12.30
C PRO A 101 -0.91 -7.14 -13.82
N LEU A 102 -0.12 -8.02 -14.42
CA LEU A 102 -0.07 -8.29 -15.86
C LEU A 102 -0.19 -9.79 -16.12
N THR A 103 -0.84 -10.15 -17.22
CA THR A 103 -0.77 -11.53 -17.75
C THR A 103 0.58 -11.70 -18.44
N CYS A 104 1.35 -12.71 -18.03
CA CYS A 104 2.55 -13.08 -18.78
C CYS A 104 2.13 -13.68 -20.15
N PRO A 105 2.67 -13.19 -21.29
CA PRO A 105 2.28 -13.66 -22.61
C PRO A 105 2.73 -15.09 -22.93
N ILE A 106 3.59 -15.67 -22.10
CA ILE A 106 4.24 -16.97 -22.32
C ILE A 106 3.67 -18.04 -21.39
N CYS A 107 3.16 -17.62 -20.23
CA CYS A 107 2.44 -18.51 -19.35
C CYS A 107 1.14 -19.02 -19.99
N LEU A 108 0.70 -20.20 -19.57
CA LEU A 108 -0.57 -20.78 -20.02
C LEU A 108 -1.75 -19.83 -19.69
N PRO A 109 -2.78 -19.76 -20.56
CA PRO A 109 -3.98 -18.99 -20.28
C PRO A 109 -4.59 -19.32 -18.92
N GLY A 110 -5.01 -18.29 -18.18
CA GLY A 110 -5.59 -18.46 -16.84
C GLY A 110 -4.58 -18.63 -15.71
N SER A 111 -3.27 -18.54 -15.97
CA SER A 111 -2.23 -18.44 -14.95
C SER A 111 -2.39 -17.19 -14.08
N PRO A 112 -1.86 -17.19 -12.84
CA PRO A 112 -1.81 -16.00 -12.00
C PRO A 112 -1.08 -14.85 -12.70
N ALA A 113 -1.53 -13.63 -12.44
CA ALA A 113 -0.88 -12.43 -12.91
C ALA A 113 0.44 -12.16 -12.18
N ILE A 114 1.38 -11.59 -12.92
CA ILE A 114 2.68 -11.16 -12.43
C ILE A 114 2.68 -9.64 -12.31
N TRP A 115 3.13 -9.12 -11.18
CA TRP A 115 3.26 -7.68 -10.99
C TRP A 115 4.38 -7.13 -11.87
N LYS A 116 4.16 -5.97 -12.51
CA LYS A 116 5.11 -5.33 -13.44
C LYS A 116 6.55 -5.36 -12.94
N TYR A 117 6.78 -4.97 -11.69
CA TYR A 117 8.13 -4.88 -11.12
C TYR A 117 8.84 -6.24 -10.98
N ASN A 118 8.09 -7.34 -10.97
CA ASN A 118 8.61 -8.69 -10.85
C ASN A 118 8.74 -9.39 -12.22
N LEU A 119 8.11 -8.85 -13.27
CA LEU A 119 7.91 -9.54 -14.55
C LEU A 119 9.24 -9.88 -15.26
N ARG A 120 10.26 -9.04 -15.14
CA ARG A 120 11.60 -9.33 -15.69
C ARG A 120 12.22 -10.59 -15.09
N GLU A 121 12.18 -10.70 -13.76
CA GLU A 121 12.73 -11.86 -13.05
C GLU A 121 11.86 -13.09 -13.26
N HIS A 122 10.53 -12.92 -13.37
CA HIS A 122 9.64 -14.00 -13.79
C HIS A 122 10.05 -14.61 -15.14
N PHE A 123 10.35 -13.77 -16.16
CA PHE A 123 10.85 -14.29 -17.44
C PHE A 123 12.15 -15.07 -17.27
N ARG A 124 13.13 -14.51 -16.54
CA ARG A 124 14.43 -15.17 -16.32
C ARG A 124 14.30 -16.53 -15.65
N GLN A 125 13.33 -16.72 -14.76
CA GLN A 125 13.20 -17.94 -13.95
C GLN A 125 12.23 -18.98 -14.51
N ARG A 126 11.18 -18.54 -15.20
CA ARG A 126 10.11 -19.43 -15.67
C ARG A 126 10.13 -19.63 -17.18
N HIS A 127 10.88 -18.81 -17.89
CA HIS A 127 10.96 -18.78 -19.34
C HIS A 127 12.42 -18.60 -19.80
N GLU A 128 13.31 -19.48 -19.34
CA GLU A 128 14.77 -19.40 -19.61
C GLU A 128 15.12 -19.30 -21.09
N ASN A 129 14.33 -19.92 -21.97
CA ASN A 129 14.54 -19.93 -23.42
C ASN A 129 13.99 -18.68 -24.13
N VAL A 130 13.43 -17.72 -23.39
CA VAL A 130 12.81 -16.52 -23.96
C VAL A 130 13.69 -15.33 -23.66
N ASN A 131 14.03 -14.59 -24.72
CA ASN A 131 14.66 -13.29 -24.56
C ASN A 131 13.68 -12.28 -23.93
N ALA A 132 13.84 -12.04 -22.63
CA ALA A 132 13.03 -11.09 -21.87
C ALA A 132 13.06 -9.67 -22.46
N ASP A 133 14.13 -9.28 -23.16
CA ASP A 133 14.28 -7.93 -23.70
C ASP A 133 13.26 -7.64 -24.82
N LEU A 134 12.74 -8.66 -25.51
CA LEU A 134 11.63 -8.52 -26.46
C LEU A 134 10.33 -8.02 -25.77
N HIS A 135 10.22 -8.26 -24.47
CA HIS A 135 9.09 -7.88 -23.64
C HIS A 135 9.41 -6.69 -22.72
N GLN A 136 10.49 -5.96 -22.96
CA GLN A 136 10.93 -4.86 -22.10
C GLN A 136 9.84 -3.81 -21.86
N HIS A 137 9.02 -3.51 -22.88
CA HIS A 137 7.90 -2.57 -22.77
C HIS A 137 6.89 -2.95 -21.67
N LEU A 138 6.79 -4.23 -21.29
CA LEU A 138 5.88 -4.70 -20.24
C LEU A 138 6.43 -4.42 -18.83
N PHE A 139 7.74 -4.40 -18.63
CA PHE A 139 8.38 -4.31 -17.31
C PHE A 139 9.34 -3.12 -17.15
N ASN A 140 9.48 -2.27 -18.16
CA ASN A 140 10.36 -1.10 -18.09
C ASN A 140 9.88 -0.14 -17.00
N ILE A 141 10.79 0.23 -16.10
CA ILE A 141 10.58 1.22 -15.03
C ILE A 141 11.44 2.43 -15.40
N THR A 142 10.81 3.59 -15.62
CA THR A 142 11.55 4.78 -16.03
C THR A 142 12.44 5.30 -14.89
N LYS A 143 13.49 6.04 -15.23
CA LYS A 143 14.38 6.67 -14.23
C LYS A 143 13.59 7.61 -13.32
N ASP A 144 12.64 8.35 -13.87
CA ASP A 144 11.78 9.28 -13.12
C ASP A 144 10.88 8.53 -12.15
N GLU A 145 10.21 7.47 -12.59
CA GLU A 145 9.41 6.61 -11.72
C GLU A 145 10.26 6.06 -10.57
N LYS A 146 11.45 5.52 -10.88
CA LYS A 146 12.35 4.98 -9.87
C LYS A 146 12.79 6.06 -8.86
N THR A 147 13.10 7.25 -9.33
CA THR A 147 13.51 8.39 -8.48
C THR A 147 12.37 8.85 -7.57
N LEU A 148 11.17 9.02 -8.12
CA LEU A 148 10.00 9.44 -7.34
C LEU A 148 9.58 8.36 -6.33
N MET A 149 9.62 7.09 -6.71
CA MET A 149 9.36 5.96 -5.82
C MET A 149 10.41 5.87 -4.70
N LYS A 150 11.67 6.18 -4.99
CA LYS A 150 12.75 6.24 -3.99
C LYS A 150 12.49 7.35 -2.97
N ASN A 151 12.09 8.53 -3.42
CA ASN A 151 11.70 9.62 -2.53
C ASN A 151 10.54 9.21 -1.61
N ILE A 152 9.52 8.52 -2.13
CA ILE A 152 8.40 8.00 -1.31
C ILE A 152 8.89 6.97 -0.29
N PHE A 153 9.83 6.10 -0.67
CA PHE A 153 10.41 5.11 0.24
C PHE A 153 11.19 5.74 1.40
N ASP A 154 11.98 6.77 1.11
CA ASP A 154 12.84 7.43 2.10
C ASP A 154 12.04 8.37 3.03
N LEU A 155 10.84 8.81 2.60
CA LEU A 155 9.94 9.60 3.43
C LEU A 155 9.38 8.77 4.59
N LYS A 156 9.77 9.11 5.83
CA LYS A 156 9.14 8.56 7.03
C LYS A 156 7.64 8.89 7.05
N PRO A 157 6.75 7.93 7.32
CA PRO A 157 5.34 8.22 7.50
C PRO A 157 5.18 9.27 8.59
N ARG A 158 4.70 10.46 8.22
CA ARG A 158 4.33 11.46 9.23
C ARG A 158 3.18 10.87 10.02
N ILE A 159 3.36 10.68 11.33
CA ILE A 159 2.24 10.42 12.24
C ILE A 159 1.34 11.64 12.13
N THR A 160 0.28 11.54 11.34
CA THR A 160 -0.76 12.55 11.35
C THR A 160 -1.35 12.51 12.74
N LYS A 161 -0.95 13.46 13.60
CA LYS A 161 -1.71 13.78 14.81
C LYS A 161 -3.14 13.91 14.34
N LYS A 162 -4.04 13.00 14.75
CA LYS A 162 -5.47 13.19 14.56
C LYS A 162 -5.72 14.61 15.04
N LYS A 163 -6.13 15.52 14.16
CA LYS A 163 -6.81 16.73 14.62
C LYS A 163 -7.97 16.15 15.43
N ARG A 164 -7.88 16.24 16.76
CA ARG A 164 -9.06 16.10 17.60
C ARG A 164 -10.03 17.06 16.94
N LYS A 165 -11.09 16.54 16.31
CA LYS A 165 -12.28 17.36 16.10
C LYS A 165 -12.49 17.98 17.48
N ALA A 166 -12.59 19.30 17.54
CA ALA A 166 -13.04 19.96 18.75
C ALA A 166 -14.37 19.29 19.10
N ALA A 167 -14.30 18.28 19.97
CA ALA A 167 -15.45 17.80 20.67
C ALA A 167 -15.97 19.05 21.37
N ALA A 168 -17.28 19.25 21.24
CA ALA A 168 -18.01 20.29 21.94
C ALA A 168 -17.44 20.45 23.36
N ARG A 169 -17.35 21.70 23.82
CA ARG A 169 -16.93 22.07 25.18
C ARG A 169 -17.63 21.15 26.18
N ASP A 170 -16.97 20.07 26.58
CA ASP A 170 -17.24 19.42 27.85
C ASP A 170 -16.71 20.41 28.87
N ASN A 171 -17.66 21.13 29.51
CA ASN A 171 -17.38 21.82 30.74
C ASN A 171 -16.77 20.81 31.69
N LEU A 172 -15.46 20.88 31.88
CA LEU A 172 -14.82 20.34 33.06
C LEU A 172 -15.51 21.03 34.25
N ALA A 173 -16.43 20.31 34.88
CA ALA A 173 -16.93 20.68 36.20
C ALA A 173 -15.72 20.58 37.14
N ILE A 174 -15.08 21.72 37.36
CA ILE A 174 -14.07 21.89 38.40
C ILE A 174 -14.83 21.66 39.71
N SER A 175 -14.60 20.53 40.36
CA SER A 175 -14.99 20.33 41.76
C SER A 175 -14.41 21.49 42.58
N GLU A 176 -15.25 22.13 43.40
CA GLU A 176 -14.89 23.26 44.28
C GLU A 176 -13.70 22.95 45.21
N ALA A 177 -13.30 21.69 45.36
CA ALA A 177 -12.17 21.26 46.17
C ALA A 177 -10.78 21.72 45.66
N HIS A 178 -10.69 22.39 44.50
CA HIS A 178 -9.44 22.93 43.96
C HIS A 178 -9.46 24.44 43.67
N SER A 179 -10.35 25.19 44.33
CA SER A 179 -10.30 26.65 44.31
C SER A 179 -9.35 27.18 45.39
N VAL A 180 -8.22 27.77 44.97
CA VAL A 180 -7.20 28.39 45.84
C VAL A 180 -7.67 29.72 46.48
N ARG A 181 -8.98 29.94 46.60
CA ARG A 181 -9.58 31.24 46.96
C ARG A 181 -10.27 31.32 48.31
N GLN A 182 -10.05 30.37 49.22
CA GLN A 182 -10.44 30.53 50.62
C GLN A 182 -9.38 29.99 51.59
N THR A 183 -8.33 30.78 51.83
CA THR A 183 -7.67 30.77 53.15
C THR A 183 -6.99 32.11 53.41
N LEU A 184 -7.81 33.14 53.64
CA LEU A 184 -7.39 34.37 54.31
C LEU A 184 -8.46 34.76 55.31
N ARG A 185 -8.39 34.18 56.51
CA ARG A 185 -8.71 34.81 57.80
C ARG A 185 -8.59 33.78 58.92
N LEU A 186 -7.53 33.91 59.71
CA LEU A 186 -7.57 34.09 61.16
C LEU A 186 -6.12 34.03 61.68
N VAL A 187 -5.44 35.18 61.67
CA VAL A 187 -4.39 35.45 62.66
C VAL A 187 -5.12 36.01 63.87
N LEU A 188 -5.37 35.18 64.87
CA LEU A 188 -5.65 35.66 66.21
C LEU A 188 -4.30 35.83 66.94
N ILE A 189 -4.05 37.08 67.30
CA ILE A 189 -2.97 37.55 68.16
C ILE A 189 -3.23 37.02 69.58
N SER A 190 -2.20 36.54 70.29
CA SER A 190 -1.73 37.18 71.54
C SER A 190 -0.56 36.43 72.18
N ARG A 191 0.30 37.24 72.81
CA ARG A 191 1.27 36.87 73.84
C ARG A 191 0.57 36.39 75.10
#